data_AF-A0A7D9M687-F1
#
_entry.id   AF-A0A7D9M687-F1
#
_cell.length_a   1.000
_cell.length_b   1.000
_cell.length_c   1.000
_cell.angle_alpha   90.00
_cell.angle_beta   90.00
_cell.angle_gamma   90.00
#
_symmetry.space_group_name_H-M   'P 1'
#
loop_
_entity.id
_entity.type
_entity.pdbx_description
1 polymer ?
#
loop_
_entity_poly.entity_id
_entity_poly.type
_entity_poly.pdbx_seq_one_letter_code
_entity_poly.pdbx_strand_id
1 'polypeptide(L)'
;MQSMETNFYRSLGKGIHRPLFNIYRRVIRVYNPENYVGRWSESETQDLLRFHGLFGDQWTKIGSCLGRSGMSVLHKFLELQGTNEGCWSVEEIERLDASVRASTGTEFGSQIYGDINWIEVADFVMTRTSYQCRAK
;
A
#
# COMPACT_ATOMS: atom_id res chain seq x y z
N MET A 1 -1.85 -14.71 27.42
CA MET A 1 -2.12 -14.66 25.96
C MET A 1 -2.90 -15.93 25.62
N GLN A 2 -4.24 -15.84 25.55
CA GLN A 2 -5.10 -17.00 25.28
C GLN A 2 -4.82 -17.54 23.88
N SER A 3 -4.55 -18.84 23.76
CA SER A 3 -4.42 -19.49 22.45
C SER A 3 -5.74 -19.31 21.69
N MET A 4 -5.73 -18.58 20.58
CA MET A 4 -6.87 -18.62 19.65
C MET A 4 -7.07 -20.09 19.29
N GLU A 5 -8.25 -20.63 19.59
CA GLU A 5 -8.63 -21.98 19.19
C GLU A 5 -8.33 -22.14 17.71
N THR A 6 -7.41 -23.06 17.38
CA THR A 6 -7.00 -23.42 16.02
C THR A 6 -8.18 -23.83 15.13
N ASN A 7 -9.35 -24.08 15.72
CA ASN A 7 -10.59 -24.42 15.04
C ASN A 7 -11.48 -23.23 14.67
N PHE A 8 -11.29 -22.03 15.23
CA PHE A 8 -12.16 -20.88 14.94
C PHE A 8 -12.23 -20.58 13.43
N TYR A 9 -11.06 -20.37 12.80
CA TYR A 9 -11.01 -20.07 11.37
C TYR A 9 -11.49 -21.24 10.51
N ARG A 10 -11.22 -22.49 10.92
CA ARG A 10 -11.71 -23.69 10.20
C ARG A 10 -13.22 -23.77 10.22
N SER A 11 -13.84 -23.50 11.36
CA SER A 11 -15.29 -23.43 11.50
C SER A 11 -15.90 -22.30 10.68
N LEU A 12 -15.28 -21.12 10.72
CA LEU A 12 -15.71 -19.96 9.93
C LEU A 12 -15.61 -20.21 8.41
N GLY A 13 -14.63 -21.00 7.99
CA GLY A 13 -14.43 -21.33 6.57
C GLY A 13 -15.34 -22.42 6.02
N LYS A 14 -16.15 -23.09 6.85
CA LYS A 14 -17.09 -24.11 6.36
C LYS A 14 -18.08 -23.49 5.36
N GLY A 15 -18.22 -24.11 4.20
CA GLY A 15 -19.09 -23.63 3.12
C GLY A 15 -18.54 -22.45 2.31
N ILE A 16 -17.35 -21.93 2.63
CA ILE A 16 -16.70 -20.88 1.86
C ILE A 16 -15.68 -21.52 0.91
N HIS A 17 -15.91 -21.41 -0.40
CA HIS A 17 -15.00 -21.91 -1.46
C HIS A 17 -13.76 -21.01 -1.65
N ARG A 18 -13.01 -20.76 -0.56
CA ARG A 18 -11.77 -19.97 -0.56
C ARG A 18 -10.74 -20.62 0.37
N PRO A 19 -9.42 -20.48 0.09
CA PRO A 19 -8.38 -20.94 0.99
C PRO A 19 -8.52 -20.33 2.39
N LEU A 20 -8.27 -21.14 3.43
CA LEU A 20 -8.39 -20.73 4.83
C LEU A 20 -7.56 -19.48 5.15
N PHE A 21 -6.39 -19.34 4.53
CA PHE A 21 -5.53 -18.17 4.68
C PHE A 21 -6.20 -16.86 4.22
N ASN A 22 -6.98 -16.90 3.14
CA ASN A 22 -7.69 -15.71 2.65
C ASN A 22 -8.83 -15.32 3.61
N ILE A 23 -9.49 -16.32 4.20
CA ILE A 23 -10.52 -16.12 5.21
C ILE A 23 -9.91 -15.48 6.45
N TYR A 24 -8.83 -16.06 6.97
CA TYR A 24 -8.04 -15.50 8.06
C TYR A 24 -7.65 -14.03 7.80
N ARG A 25 -7.02 -13.73 6.64
CA ARG A 25 -6.62 -12.36 6.27
C ARG A 25 -7.80 -11.40 6.18
N ARG A 26 -8.97 -11.88 5.75
CA ARG A 26 -10.18 -11.07 5.69
C ARG A 26 -10.69 -10.75 7.10
N VAL A 27 -10.75 -11.74 7.98
CA VAL A 27 -11.23 -11.59 9.37
C VAL A 27 -10.38 -10.56 10.12
N ILE A 28 -9.06 -10.73 10.13
CA ILE A 28 -8.17 -9.79 10.84
C ILE A 28 -8.26 -8.37 10.29
N ARG A 29 -8.66 -8.19 9.02
CA ARG A 29 -8.84 -6.85 8.43
C ARG A 29 -10.18 -6.26 8.82
N VAL A 30 -11.26 -7.02 8.69
CA VAL A 30 -12.64 -6.57 8.94
C VAL A 30 -12.88 -6.27 10.41
N TYR A 31 -12.32 -7.07 11.31
CA TYR A 31 -12.56 -6.95 12.75
C TYR A 31 -11.45 -6.20 13.50
N ASN A 32 -10.44 -5.64 12.81
CA ASN A 32 -9.49 -4.74 13.45
C ASN A 32 -10.12 -3.35 13.58
N PRO A 33 -10.36 -2.82 14.80
CA PRO A 33 -10.96 -1.50 15.01
C PRO A 33 -10.10 -0.34 14.48
N GLU A 34 -8.80 -0.57 14.28
CA GLU A 34 -7.87 0.42 13.72
C GLU A 34 -7.94 0.48 12.18
N ASN A 35 -8.73 -0.39 11.54
CA ASN A 35 -9.06 -0.29 10.12
C ASN A 35 -10.37 0.47 9.94
N TYR A 36 -10.56 1.05 8.74
CA TYR A 36 -11.79 1.75 8.37
C TYR A 36 -12.16 2.95 9.25
N VAL A 37 -11.17 3.54 9.94
CA VAL A 37 -11.32 4.70 10.85
C VAL A 37 -11.81 5.96 10.12
N GLY A 38 -11.62 6.03 8.80
CA GLY A 38 -12.13 7.11 7.96
C GLY A 38 -11.02 7.96 7.34
N ARG A 39 -11.39 9.17 6.90
CA ARG A 39 -10.48 10.12 6.24
C ARG A 39 -9.41 10.60 7.21
N TRP A 40 -8.21 10.89 6.70
CA TRP A 40 -7.15 11.52 7.46
C TRP A 40 -7.46 13.01 7.65
N SER A 41 -7.39 13.48 8.88
CA SER A 41 -7.40 14.91 9.18
C SER A 41 -6.01 15.51 8.97
N GLU A 42 -5.96 16.84 8.89
CA GLU A 42 -4.69 17.57 8.82
C GLU A 42 -3.85 17.36 10.07
N SER A 43 -4.47 17.34 11.27
CA SER A 43 -3.75 17.10 12.52
C SER A 43 -3.19 15.69 12.60
N GLU A 44 -3.95 14.67 12.16
CA GLU A 44 -3.46 13.29 12.09
C GLU A 44 -2.27 13.17 11.12
N THR A 45 -2.31 13.91 10.02
CA THR A 45 -1.22 13.96 9.03
C THR A 45 0.05 14.57 9.61
N GLN A 46 -0.08 15.67 10.36
CA GLN A 46 1.04 16.31 11.06
C GLN A 46 1.61 15.41 12.17
N ASP A 47 0.75 14.75 12.94
CA ASP A 47 1.17 13.80 13.97
C ASP A 47 1.88 12.59 13.36
N LEU A 48 1.43 12.09 12.21
CA LEU A 48 2.11 11.03 11.46
C LEU A 48 3.55 11.43 11.09
N LEU A 49 3.75 12.63 10.53
CA LEU A 49 5.09 13.11 10.18
C LEU A 49 5.96 13.31 11.42
N ARG A 50 5.39 13.82 12.52
CA ARG A 50 6.09 13.95 13.80
C ARG A 50 6.52 12.60 14.35
N PHE A 51 5.63 11.61 14.39
CA PHE A 51 5.92 10.28 14.90
C PHE A 51 6.90 9.51 14.01
N HIS A 52 6.83 9.68 12.70
CA HIS A 52 7.85 9.15 11.78
C HIS A 52 9.22 9.74 12.07
N GLY A 53 9.34 11.06 12.28
CA GLY A 53 10.60 11.68 12.69
C GLY A 53 11.17 11.16 14.02
N LEU A 54 10.32 10.70 14.94
CA LEU A 54 10.72 10.15 16.24
C LEU A 54 11.04 8.65 16.21
N PHE A 55 10.32 7.86 15.42
CA PHE A 55 10.36 6.39 15.46
C PHE A 55 10.86 5.75 14.17
N GLY A 56 11.07 6.51 13.10
CA GLY A 56 11.33 5.99 11.76
C GLY A 56 10.16 5.14 11.26
N ASP A 57 10.47 4.10 10.50
CA ASP A 57 9.48 3.26 9.79
C ASP A 57 8.76 2.24 10.69
N GLN A 58 8.63 2.54 11.98
CA GLN A 58 7.90 1.70 12.95
C GLN A 58 6.37 1.87 12.81
N TRP A 59 5.82 1.52 11.65
CA TRP A 59 4.43 1.81 11.28
C TRP A 59 3.39 1.28 12.25
N THR A 60 3.60 0.08 12.81
CA THR A 60 2.69 -0.48 13.83
C THR A 60 2.68 0.38 15.09
N LYS A 61 3.84 0.86 15.53
CA LYS A 61 3.97 1.74 16.71
C LYS A 61 3.31 3.10 16.46
N ILE A 62 3.59 3.71 15.31
CA ILE A 62 2.96 4.97 14.88
C ILE A 62 1.45 4.79 14.78
N GLY A 63 1.00 3.68 14.21
CA GLY A 63 -0.41 3.31 14.11
C GLY A 63 -1.11 3.24 15.46
N SER A 64 -0.50 2.55 16.44
CA SER A 64 -1.03 2.52 17.81
C SER A 64 -1.11 3.92 18.44
N CYS A 65 -0.17 4.83 18.13
CA CYS A 65 -0.25 6.23 18.60
C CYS A 65 -1.39 7.03 17.94
N LEU A 66 -1.71 6.73 16.67
CA LEU A 66 -2.73 7.43 15.90
C LEU A 66 -4.12 6.75 15.97
N GLY A 67 -4.22 5.59 16.61
CA GLY A 67 -5.45 4.77 16.59
C GLY A 67 -5.79 4.22 15.19
N ARG A 68 -4.79 4.03 14.32
CA ARG A 68 -4.93 3.53 12.95
C ARG A 68 -4.01 2.34 12.70
N SER A 69 -4.38 1.45 11.78
CA SER A 69 -3.52 0.31 11.49
C SER A 69 -2.20 0.75 10.87
N GLY A 70 -1.10 0.06 11.20
CA GLY A 70 0.22 0.41 10.66
C GLY A 70 0.27 0.43 9.12
N MET A 71 -0.51 -0.44 8.46
CA MET A 71 -0.64 -0.41 7.00
C MET A 71 -1.29 0.89 6.49
N SER A 72 -2.30 1.41 7.19
CA SER A 72 -2.94 2.69 6.87
C SER A 72 -1.95 3.85 7.00
N VAL A 73 -1.12 3.83 8.06
CA VAL A 73 -0.06 4.82 8.30
C VAL A 73 0.97 4.78 7.18
N LEU A 74 1.51 3.60 6.85
CA LEU A 74 2.49 3.44 5.75
C LEU A 74 1.93 4.00 4.44
N HIS A 75 0.70 3.62 4.08
CA HIS A 75 0.09 4.10 2.84
C HIS A 75 -0.08 5.61 2.83
N LYS A 76 -0.54 6.20 3.93
CA LYS A 76 -0.67 7.66 4.02
C LYS A 76 0.69 8.34 3.96
N PHE A 77 1.72 7.81 4.60
CA PHE A 77 3.06 8.35 4.51
C PHE A 77 3.58 8.33 3.06
N LEU A 78 3.44 7.20 2.36
CA LEU A 78 3.84 7.08 0.95
C LEU A 78 3.06 8.04 0.04
N GLU A 79 1.77 8.27 0.32
CA GLU A 79 0.95 9.28 -0.37
C GLU A 79 1.51 10.69 -0.14
N LEU A 80 1.91 11.03 1.09
CA LEU A 80 2.51 12.33 1.44
C LEU A 80 3.92 12.53 0.88
N GLN A 81 4.68 11.45 0.68
CA GLN A 81 5.96 11.49 -0.03
C GLN A 81 5.76 11.64 -1.55
N GLY A 82 4.52 11.50 -2.03
CA GLY A 82 4.19 11.56 -3.44
C GLY A 82 4.32 12.96 -4.03
N THR A 83 5.41 13.12 -4.77
CA THR A 83 5.68 14.20 -5.70
C THR A 83 4.58 14.36 -6.75
N ASN A 84 4.36 15.62 -7.15
CA ASN A 84 3.39 16.15 -8.10
C ASN A 84 1.96 15.56 -8.05
N GLU A 85 1.02 16.40 -7.64
CA GLU A 85 -0.41 16.21 -7.89
C GLU A 85 -0.80 16.77 -9.27
N GLY A 86 -1.79 16.18 -9.93
CA GLY A 86 -2.32 16.68 -11.21
C GLY A 86 -1.96 15.83 -12.44
N CYS A 87 -2.27 16.36 -13.63
CA CYS A 87 -2.12 15.67 -14.92
C CYS A 87 -0.70 15.19 -15.16
N TRP A 88 -0.56 14.02 -15.81
CA TRP A 88 0.73 13.51 -16.25
C TRP A 88 1.20 14.32 -17.46
N SER A 89 2.41 14.87 -17.41
CA SER A 89 3.04 15.48 -18.57
C SER A 89 3.42 14.41 -19.61
N VAL A 90 3.64 14.80 -20.85
CA VAL A 90 4.07 13.87 -21.92
C VAL A 90 5.39 13.21 -21.53
N GLU A 91 6.31 13.98 -20.97
CA GLU A 91 7.64 13.51 -20.54
C GLU A 91 7.53 12.52 -19.36
N GLU A 92 6.58 12.72 -18.44
CA GLU A 92 6.31 11.75 -17.37
C GLU A 92 5.80 10.42 -17.93
N ILE A 93 4.91 10.47 -18.94
CA ILE A 93 4.38 9.28 -19.60
C ILE A 93 5.48 8.54 -20.36
N GLU A 94 6.35 9.27 -21.08
CA GLU A 94 7.49 8.68 -21.79
C GLU A 94 8.48 8.00 -20.83
N ARG A 95 8.80 8.63 -19.69
CA ARG A 95 9.65 8.00 -18.65
C ARG A 95 8.99 6.76 -18.05
N LEU A 96 7.68 6.81 -17.81
CA LEU A 96 6.93 5.69 -17.27
C LEU A 96 6.97 4.49 -18.22
N ASP A 97 6.65 4.69 -19.50
CA ASP A 97 6.67 3.61 -20.50
C ASP A 97 8.08 3.06 -20.68
N ALA A 98 9.09 3.91 -20.83
CA ALA A 98 10.49 3.49 -20.95
C ALA A 98 10.94 2.65 -19.74
N SER A 99 10.57 3.05 -18.53
CA SER A 99 10.93 2.35 -17.29
C SER A 99 10.25 0.98 -17.18
N VAL A 100 8.95 0.90 -17.49
CA VAL A 100 8.21 -0.37 -17.49
C VAL A 100 8.78 -1.33 -18.55
N ARG A 101 9.15 -0.83 -19.73
CA ARG A 101 9.78 -1.62 -20.80
C ARG A 101 11.14 -2.14 -20.38
N ALA A 102 11.97 -1.28 -19.78
CA ALA A 102 13.28 -1.68 -19.26
C ALA A 102 13.17 -2.75 -18.16
N SER A 103 12.22 -2.59 -17.22
CA SER A 103 12.00 -3.54 -16.14
C SER A 103 11.49 -4.91 -16.63
N THR A 104 10.70 -4.93 -17.70
CA THR A 104 10.08 -6.16 -18.23
C THR A 104 10.83 -6.80 -19.39
N GLY A 105 11.83 -6.10 -19.96
CA GLY A 105 12.56 -6.56 -21.16
C GLY A 105 11.67 -6.65 -22.40
N THR A 106 10.57 -5.89 -22.47
CA THR A 106 9.60 -5.96 -23.57
C THR A 106 9.79 -4.83 -24.59
N GLU A 107 9.48 -5.11 -25.86
CA GLU A 107 9.54 -4.12 -26.94
C GLU A 107 8.33 -3.18 -26.93
N PHE A 108 8.51 -1.96 -27.43
CA PHE A 108 7.43 -0.96 -27.57
C PHE A 108 6.24 -1.54 -28.35
N GLY A 109 5.03 -1.34 -27.82
CA GLY A 109 3.78 -1.81 -28.41
C GLY A 109 3.38 -3.24 -28.08
N SER A 110 4.24 -4.02 -27.41
CA SER A 110 3.88 -5.36 -26.92
C SER A 110 3.04 -5.28 -25.63
N GLN A 111 2.15 -6.27 -25.44
CA GLN A 111 1.35 -6.39 -24.21
C GLN A 111 2.21 -6.90 -23.04
N ILE A 112 2.08 -6.23 -21.89
CA ILE A 112 2.80 -6.56 -20.66
C ILE A 112 1.82 -7.22 -19.69
N TYR A 113 2.13 -8.44 -19.26
CA TYR A 113 1.20 -9.28 -18.50
C TYR A 113 1.55 -9.41 -17.00
N GLY A 114 2.71 -8.94 -16.55
CA GLY A 114 3.14 -9.10 -15.16
C GLY A 114 4.57 -8.64 -14.89
N ASP A 115 5.05 -8.94 -13.67
CA ASP A 115 6.45 -8.76 -13.22
C ASP A 115 7.01 -7.34 -13.23
N ILE A 116 6.15 -6.33 -13.14
CA ILE A 116 6.56 -4.93 -13.05
C ILE A 116 6.90 -4.58 -11.59
N ASN A 117 8.15 -4.19 -11.34
CA ASN A 117 8.56 -3.63 -10.06
C ASN A 117 8.21 -2.14 -9.99
N TRP A 118 7.01 -1.82 -9.51
CA TRP A 118 6.53 -0.43 -9.46
C TRP A 118 7.33 0.51 -8.56
N ILE A 119 8.10 -0.01 -7.59
CA ILE A 119 8.99 0.80 -6.76
C ILE A 119 10.14 1.32 -7.62
N GLU A 120 10.82 0.43 -8.34
CA GLU A 120 11.90 0.78 -9.27
C GLU A 120 11.38 1.68 -10.40
N VAL A 121 10.17 1.40 -10.91
CA VAL A 121 9.56 2.26 -11.93
C VAL A 121 9.40 3.69 -11.42
N ALA A 122 8.92 3.88 -10.19
CA ALA A 122 8.79 5.20 -9.60
C ALA A 122 10.13 5.90 -9.38
N ASP A 123 11.16 5.16 -8.97
CA ASP A 123 12.52 5.71 -8.82
C ASP A 123 13.04 6.28 -10.16
N PHE A 124 12.71 5.64 -11.29
CA PHE A 124 13.04 6.14 -12.63
C PHE A 124 12.14 7.28 -13.12
N VAL A 125 10.84 7.25 -12.80
CA VAL A 125 9.91 8.34 -13.16
C VAL A 125 10.24 9.62 -12.39
N MET A 126 10.75 9.49 -11.16
CA MET A 126 11.23 10.52 -10.23
C MET A 126 10.18 11.52 -9.75
N THR A 127 9.07 11.68 -10.47
CA THR A 127 8.05 12.70 -10.22
C THR A 127 6.76 12.16 -9.62
N ARG A 128 6.62 10.84 -9.48
CA ARG A 128 5.41 10.15 -9.04
C ARG A 128 5.76 8.96 -8.16
N THR A 129 4.85 8.60 -7.26
CA THR A 129 4.95 7.39 -6.44
C THR A 129 4.75 6.11 -7.26
N SER A 130 5.18 4.98 -6.70
CA SER A 130 4.93 3.63 -7.24
C SER A 130 3.44 3.33 -7.40
N TYR A 131 2.62 3.85 -6.49
CA TYR A 131 1.16 3.75 -6.59
C TYR A 131 0.61 4.56 -7.77
N GLN A 132 1.03 5.81 -7.94
CA GLN A 132 0.61 6.65 -9.07
C GLN A 132 1.07 6.05 -10.41
N CYS A 133 2.32 5.55 -10.49
CA CYS A 133 2.85 4.89 -11.69
C CYS A 133 2.03 3.65 -12.07
N ARG A 134 1.68 2.82 -11.10
CA ARG A 134 0.85 1.62 -11.33
C ARG A 134 -0.59 1.92 -11.75
N ALA A 135 -1.13 3.04 -11.28
CA ALA A 135 -2.51 3.43 -11.54
C ALA A 135 -2.70 4.14 -12.89
N LYS A 136 -1.60 4.64 -13.48
CA LYS A 136 -1.61 5.35 -14.75
C LYS A 136 -1.68 4.38 -15.93
#